data_AF-A0A3P1Z9F8-F1
#
_entry.id   AF-A0A3P1Z9F8-F1
#
_cell.length_a   1.000
_cell.length_b   1.000
_cell.length_c   1.000
_cell.angle_alpha   90.00
_cell.angle_beta   90.00
_cell.angle_gamma   90.00
#
_symmetry.space_group_name_H-M   'P 1'
#
loop_
_entity.id
_entity.type
_entity.pdbx_description
1 polymer ?
#
loop_
_entity_poly.entity_id
_entity_poly.type
_entity_poly.pdbx_seq_one_letter_code
_entity_poly.pdbx_strand_id
1 'polypeptide(L)'
;MKRYLLIAATLLSLSVAAQKADYLTLRTTDGTESSLSLSEGIRITFDNGQIKVVAGSKTFVRPLTEMSRMWLSATPTVINDIRSNDGFAEGSLVSVYTLDGRLAATFTQSKGNEPQLPEGIYIFKSSDKTIKKIIAP
;
A
#
# COMPACT_ATOMS: atom_id res chain seq x y z
N MET A 1 -31.47 11.68 -44.54
CA MET A 1 -30.44 12.52 -43.90
C MET A 1 -30.71 12.84 -42.43
N LYS A 2 -31.97 13.01 -41.97
CA LYS A 2 -32.27 13.35 -40.56
C LYS A 2 -32.05 12.24 -39.50
N ARG A 3 -32.02 10.95 -39.90
CA ARG A 3 -31.86 9.81 -38.95
C ARG A 3 -30.42 9.56 -38.51
N TYR A 4 -29.44 9.95 -39.32
CA TYR A 4 -28.01 9.79 -39.00
C TYR A 4 -27.50 10.86 -38.02
N LEU A 5 -28.16 12.02 -37.98
CA LEU A 5 -27.86 13.10 -37.04
C LEU A 5 -28.19 12.72 -35.58
N LEU A 6 -29.20 11.86 -35.37
CA LEU A 6 -29.61 11.44 -34.03
C LEU A 6 -28.61 10.47 -33.38
N ILE A 7 -27.99 9.58 -34.17
CA ILE A 7 -27.00 8.60 -33.69
C ILE A 7 -25.66 9.28 -33.36
N ALA A 8 -25.29 10.32 -34.11
CA ALA A 8 -24.08 11.10 -33.83
C ALA A 8 -24.21 11.93 -32.52
N ALA A 9 -25.43 12.38 -32.17
CA ALA A 9 -25.66 13.15 -30.96
C ALA A 9 -25.55 12.32 -29.66
N THR A 10 -25.86 11.02 -29.71
CA THR A 10 -25.78 10.13 -28.53
C THR A 10 -24.36 9.67 -28.18
N LEU A 11 -23.41 9.76 -29.11
CA LEU A 11 -22.00 9.38 -28.87
C LEU A 11 -21.21 10.47 -28.13
N LEU A 12 -21.71 11.70 -28.09
CA LEU A 12 -21.04 12.86 -27.47
C LEU A 12 -21.31 12.98 -25.95
N SER A 13 -22.21 12.16 -25.39
CA SER A 13 -22.56 12.19 -23.96
C SER A 13 -21.82 11.17 -23.09
N LEU A 14 -20.84 10.45 -23.65
CA LEU A 14 -19.95 9.61 -22.86
C LEU A 14 -18.94 10.52 -22.15
N SER A 15 -19.35 11.10 -21.02
CA SER A 15 -18.40 11.66 -20.07
C SER A 15 -17.52 10.51 -19.59
N VAL A 16 -16.32 10.42 -20.15
CA VAL A 16 -15.26 9.57 -19.61
C VAL A 16 -14.86 10.23 -18.29
N ALA A 17 -15.53 9.84 -17.21
CA ALA A 17 -15.12 10.25 -15.88
C ALA A 17 -13.71 9.69 -15.67
N ALA A 18 -12.72 10.57 -15.60
CA ALA A 18 -11.38 10.19 -15.18
C ALA A 18 -11.52 9.49 -13.83
N GLN A 19 -11.06 8.23 -13.75
CA GLN A 19 -11.11 7.49 -12.49
C GLN A 19 -10.37 8.32 -11.44
N LYS A 20 -11.10 8.79 -10.42
CA LYS A 20 -10.54 9.60 -9.34
C LYS A 20 -9.50 8.75 -8.61
N ALA A 21 -8.25 9.16 -8.72
CA ALA A 21 -7.13 8.54 -8.04
C ALA A 21 -6.76 9.42 -6.85
N ASP A 22 -7.15 9.00 -5.65
CA ASP A 22 -6.85 9.72 -4.41
C ASP A 22 -5.56 9.20 -3.75
N TYR A 23 -5.08 8.03 -4.16
CA TYR A 23 -3.94 7.35 -3.54
C TYR A 23 -2.98 6.74 -4.57
N LEU A 24 -1.69 6.75 -4.28
CA LEU A 24 -0.70 5.84 -4.88
C LEU A 24 -0.52 4.66 -3.95
N THR A 25 -0.79 3.44 -4.44
CA THR A 25 -0.52 2.22 -3.70
C THR A 25 0.74 1.54 -4.23
N LEU A 26 1.60 1.14 -3.31
CA LEU A 26 2.84 0.42 -3.57
C LEU A 26 2.72 -0.99 -3.00
N ARG A 27 3.24 -1.97 -3.74
CA ARG A 27 3.33 -3.36 -3.30
C ARG A 27 4.77 -3.84 -3.36
N THR A 28 5.23 -4.44 -2.27
CA THR A 28 6.53 -5.12 -2.18
C THR A 28 6.43 -6.58 -2.64
N THR A 29 7.57 -7.23 -2.88
CA THR A 29 7.67 -8.62 -3.35
C THR A 29 7.08 -9.62 -2.35
N ASP A 30 7.11 -9.31 -1.06
CA ASP A 30 6.43 -10.07 -0.01
C ASP A 30 4.90 -9.89 -0.01
N GLY A 31 4.34 -9.06 -0.89
CA GLY A 31 2.91 -8.79 -0.97
C GLY A 31 2.38 -7.74 0.00
N THR A 32 3.24 -7.10 0.81
CA THR A 32 2.83 -5.96 1.64
C THR A 32 2.41 -4.79 0.75
N GLU A 33 1.24 -4.20 1.03
CA GLU A 33 0.70 -3.07 0.28
C GLU A 33 0.61 -1.84 1.17
N SER A 34 0.89 -0.67 0.60
CA SER A 34 0.84 0.58 1.35
C SER A 34 0.37 1.73 0.46
N SER A 35 -0.58 2.53 0.96
CA SER A 35 -1.20 3.62 0.20
C SER A 35 -0.78 4.99 0.71
N LEU A 36 -0.32 5.85 -0.19
CA LEU A 36 0.01 7.25 0.07
C LEU A 36 -1.07 8.15 -0.53
N SER A 37 -1.59 9.08 0.28
CA SER A 37 -2.55 10.09 -0.19
C SER A 37 -1.90 11.01 -1.22
N LEU A 38 -2.63 11.31 -2.30
CA LEU A 38 -2.21 12.25 -3.34
C LEU A 38 -2.66 13.69 -3.08
N SER A 39 -3.37 13.93 -1.96
CA SER A 39 -3.95 15.23 -1.59
C SER A 39 -2.95 16.39 -1.58
N GLU A 40 -1.69 16.12 -1.24
CA GLU A 40 -0.62 17.13 -1.14
C GLU A 40 0.38 17.03 -2.32
N GLY A 41 0.03 16.26 -3.36
CA GLY A 41 0.94 15.93 -4.45
C GLY A 41 1.94 14.83 -4.06
N ILE A 42 2.62 14.29 -5.08
CA ILE A 42 3.54 13.17 -4.91
C ILE A 42 4.82 13.38 -5.72
N ARG A 43 5.96 13.02 -5.14
CA ARG A 43 7.25 12.95 -5.83
C ARG A 43 7.83 11.56 -5.66
N ILE A 44 8.15 10.92 -6.79
CA ILE A 44 8.83 9.62 -6.84
C ILE A 44 10.25 9.87 -7.34
N THR A 45 11.24 9.29 -6.67
CA THR A 45 12.65 9.39 -7.05
C THR A 45 13.27 8.00 -6.98
N PHE A 46 14.08 7.68 -7.99
CA PHE A 46 14.88 6.47 -8.06
C PHE A 46 16.34 6.87 -7.96
N ASP A 47 17.01 6.41 -6.91
CA ASP A 47 18.41 6.74 -6.66
C ASP A 47 19.08 5.63 -5.86
N ASN A 48 20.35 5.34 -6.14
CA ASN A 48 21.16 4.35 -5.42
C ASN A 48 20.47 2.99 -5.19
N GLY A 49 19.76 2.48 -6.19
CA GLY A 49 19.04 1.19 -6.11
C GLY A 49 17.78 1.22 -5.23
N GLN A 50 17.31 2.39 -4.81
CA GLN A 50 16.15 2.58 -3.95
C GLN A 50 15.07 3.40 -4.66
N ILE A 51 13.82 3.13 -4.28
CA ILE A 51 12.69 4.03 -4.53
C ILE A 51 12.47 4.90 -3.30
N LYS A 52 12.31 6.21 -3.52
CA LYS A 52 11.84 7.17 -2.52
C LYS A 52 10.57 7.82 -3.03
N VAL A 53 9.48 7.71 -2.26
CA VAL A 53 8.20 8.37 -2.54
C VAL A 53 7.88 9.34 -1.42
N VAL A 54 7.66 10.60 -1.78
CA VAL A 54 7.29 11.68 -0.86
C VAL A 54 5.88 12.14 -1.20
N ALA A 55 4.98 12.09 -0.23
CA ALA A 55 3.59 12.54 -0.36
C ALA A 55 3.23 13.37 0.88
N GLY A 56 3.21 14.70 0.73
CA GLY A 56 3.12 15.61 1.87
C GLY A 56 4.25 15.40 2.87
N SER A 57 3.89 15.18 4.14
CA SER A 57 4.83 14.84 5.23
C SER A 57 5.25 13.36 5.25
N LYS A 58 4.63 12.48 4.46
CA LYS A 58 4.94 11.05 4.45
C LYS A 58 6.04 10.73 3.46
N THR A 59 6.98 9.89 3.89
CA THR A 59 8.06 9.37 3.03
C THR A 59 8.05 7.84 3.07
N PHE A 60 8.10 7.21 1.91
CA PHE A 60 8.33 5.78 1.73
C PHE A 60 9.70 5.59 1.09
N VAL A 61 10.58 4.79 1.68
CA VAL A 61 11.88 4.44 1.10
C VAL A 61 12.04 2.93 1.14
N ARG A 62 12.38 2.30 0.01
CA ARG A 62 12.67 0.86 -0.07
C ARG A 62 13.69 0.55 -1.15
N PRO A 63 14.46 -0.54 -1.02
CA PRO A 63 15.22 -1.11 -2.13
C PRO A 63 14.31 -1.45 -3.32
N LEU A 64 14.75 -1.17 -4.54
CA LEU A 64 14.01 -1.55 -5.74
C LEU A 64 13.83 -3.06 -5.89
N THR A 65 14.77 -3.84 -5.35
CA THR A 65 14.72 -5.32 -5.32
C THR A 65 13.56 -5.86 -4.48
N GLU A 66 13.03 -5.06 -3.57
CA GLU A 66 11.88 -5.42 -2.73
C GLU A 66 10.55 -4.94 -3.32
N MET A 67 10.56 -4.24 -4.45
CA MET A 67 9.35 -3.68 -5.06
C MET A 67 8.73 -4.64 -6.09
N SER A 68 7.41 -4.79 -6.06
CA SER A 68 6.65 -5.58 -7.04
C SER A 68 5.93 -4.68 -8.05
N ARG A 69 5.07 -3.76 -7.60
CA ARG A 69 4.29 -2.88 -8.47
C ARG A 69 3.77 -1.63 -7.75
N MET A 70 3.33 -0.65 -8.54
CA MET A 70 2.63 0.54 -8.05
C MET A 70 1.39 0.81 -8.91
N TRP A 71 0.33 1.35 -8.32
CA TRP A 71 -0.88 1.76 -9.05
C TRP A 71 -1.63 2.87 -8.33
N LEU A 72 -2.44 3.60 -9.10
CA LEU A 72 -3.34 4.61 -8.58
C LEU A 72 -4.66 3.96 -8.13
N SER A 73 -5.18 4.39 -6.98
CA SER A 73 -6.42 3.87 -6.39
C SER A 73 -7.32 4.99 -5.90
N ALA A 74 -8.63 4.78 -5.99
CA ALA A 74 -9.64 5.66 -5.39
C ALA A 74 -9.75 5.46 -3.87
N THR A 75 -9.46 4.25 -3.39
CA THR A 75 -9.56 3.89 -1.97
C THR A 75 -8.18 3.52 -1.43
N PRO A 76 -7.85 3.91 -0.18
CA PRO A 76 -6.63 3.46 0.44
C PRO A 76 -6.74 1.97 0.76
N THR A 77 -5.59 1.32 0.92
CA THR A 77 -5.52 0.07 1.69
C THR A 77 -5.92 0.34 3.14
N VAL A 78 -6.26 -0.71 3.89
CA VAL A 78 -6.68 -0.59 5.31
C VAL A 78 -5.60 0.06 6.19
N ILE A 79 -4.34 0.10 5.73
CA ILE A 79 -3.25 0.78 6.42
C ILE A 79 -3.15 2.24 5.94
N ASN A 80 -3.55 3.18 6.80
CA ASN A 80 -3.55 4.61 6.49
C ASN A 80 -2.19 5.31 6.70
N ASP A 81 -1.18 4.65 7.28
CA ASP A 81 0.07 5.30 7.65
C ASP A 81 1.32 4.51 7.26
N ILE A 82 2.13 5.12 6.40
CA ILE A 82 3.50 4.71 6.12
C ILE A 82 4.38 5.70 6.87
N ARG A 83 4.80 5.33 8.08
CA ARG A 83 5.90 6.01 8.74
C ARG A 83 7.20 5.41 8.22
N SER A 84 8.03 6.25 7.62
CA SER A 84 9.37 5.96 7.13
C SER A 84 10.22 5.33 8.23
N ASN A 85 10.26 3.99 8.24
CA ASN A 85 11.41 3.13 8.49
C ASN A 85 10.91 1.69 8.65
N ASP A 86 11.68 0.78 8.08
CA ASP A 86 11.54 -0.68 8.06
C ASP A 86 11.05 -1.26 9.39
N GLY A 87 10.05 -2.16 9.31
CA GLY A 87 9.59 -2.97 10.43
C GLY A 87 9.08 -2.20 11.65
N PHE A 88 8.92 -2.91 12.75
CA PHE A 88 8.73 -2.32 14.06
C PHE A 88 10.09 -1.84 14.61
N ALA A 89 10.12 -0.91 15.57
CA ALA A 89 11.39 -0.55 16.20
C ALA A 89 11.98 -1.78 16.91
N GLU A 90 13.31 -1.96 16.87
CA GLU A 90 13.96 -3.07 17.58
C GLU A 90 13.59 -3.04 19.08
N GLY A 91 13.29 -4.20 19.65
CA GLY A 91 12.78 -4.33 21.01
C GLY A 91 11.27 -4.09 21.17
N SER A 92 10.54 -3.67 20.12
CA SER A 92 9.09 -3.50 20.19
C SER A 92 8.38 -4.84 20.34
N LEU A 93 7.39 -4.90 21.23
CA LEU A 93 6.46 -6.01 21.28
C LEU A 93 5.46 -5.91 20.13
N VAL A 94 5.42 -6.94 19.30
CA VAL A 94 4.56 -7.03 18.12
C VAL A 94 3.57 -8.19 18.30
N SER A 95 2.29 -7.87 18.25
CA SER A 95 1.20 -8.85 18.21
C SER A 95 0.74 -9.05 16.77
N VAL A 96 0.60 -10.30 16.35
CA VAL A 96 0.13 -10.64 15.01
C VAL A 96 -1.27 -11.21 15.11
N TYR A 97 -2.18 -10.67 14.32
CA TYR A 97 -3.58 -11.11 14.25
C TYR A 97 -3.90 -11.62 12.85
N THR A 98 -4.77 -12.62 12.77
CA THR A 98 -5.44 -13.01 11.53
C THR A 98 -6.47 -11.94 11.12
N LEU A 99 -6.94 -12.00 9.87
CA LEU A 99 -7.94 -11.05 9.37
C LEU A 99 -9.28 -11.11 10.13
N ASP A 100 -9.64 -12.26 10.70
CA ASP A 100 -10.82 -12.45 11.57
C ASP A 100 -10.56 -12.02 13.03
N GLY A 101 -9.39 -11.46 13.34
CA GLY A 101 -9.08 -10.83 14.62
C GLY A 101 -8.52 -11.76 15.70
N ARG A 102 -8.17 -13.01 15.37
CA ARG A 102 -7.55 -13.94 16.32
C ARG A 102 -6.06 -13.68 16.44
N LEU A 103 -5.51 -13.78 17.64
CA LEU A 103 -4.07 -13.68 17.87
C LEU A 103 -3.37 -14.91 17.26
N ALA A 104 -2.50 -14.68 16.28
CA ALA A 104 -1.71 -15.71 15.61
C ALA A 104 -0.33 -15.90 16.27
N ALA A 105 0.31 -14.80 16.68
CA ALA A 105 1.63 -14.83 17.31
C ALA A 105 1.91 -13.55 18.10
N THR A 106 2.95 -13.59 18.93
CA THR A 106 3.54 -12.41 19.56
C THR A 106 5.05 -12.59 19.60
N PHE A 107 5.78 -11.54 19.25
CA PHE A 107 7.24 -11.57 19.25
C PHE A 107 7.82 -10.20 19.59
N THR A 108 9.06 -10.20 20.07
CA THR A 108 9.85 -8.97 20.20
C THR A 108 10.62 -8.76 18.92
N GLN A 109 10.44 -7.61 18.29
CA GLN A 109 11.10 -7.27 17.03
C GLN A 109 12.62 -7.26 17.23
N SER A 110 13.28 -8.20 16.57
CA SER A 110 14.72 -8.22 16.34
C SER A 110 15.00 -8.81 14.97
N LYS A 111 16.20 -8.60 14.43
CA LYS A 111 16.54 -9.05 13.08
C LYS A 111 16.41 -10.58 12.98
N GLY A 112 15.51 -11.06 12.13
CA GLY A 112 15.28 -12.48 11.87
C GLY A 112 14.40 -13.21 12.90
N ASN A 113 13.80 -12.50 13.87
CA ASN A 113 12.94 -13.09 14.90
C ASN A 113 11.43 -12.96 14.61
N GLU A 114 11.07 -12.89 13.33
CA GLU A 114 9.67 -12.83 12.92
C GLU A 114 9.08 -14.24 12.94
N PRO A 115 7.85 -14.43 13.45
CA PRO A 115 7.21 -15.74 13.48
C PRO A 115 7.01 -16.29 12.06
N GLN A 116 7.32 -17.57 11.87
CA GLN A 116 6.91 -18.29 10.68
C GLN A 116 5.40 -18.53 10.75
N LEU A 117 4.68 -17.97 9.78
CA LEU A 117 3.23 -18.01 9.72
C LEU A 117 2.82 -18.70 8.42
N PRO A 118 1.73 -19.49 8.43
CA PRO A 118 1.17 -20.04 7.20
C PRO A 118 0.78 -18.95 6.20
N GLU A 119 0.66 -19.31 4.93
CA GLU A 119 0.14 -18.41 3.90
C GLU A 119 -1.20 -17.80 4.32
N GLY A 120 -1.36 -16.50 4.07
CA GLY A 120 -2.53 -15.76 4.50
C GLY A 120 -2.29 -14.27 4.69
N ILE A 121 -3.30 -13.59 5.22
CA ILE A 121 -3.24 -12.15 5.50
C ILE A 121 -3.26 -11.94 7.01
N TYR A 122 -2.29 -11.16 7.48
CA TYR A 122 -2.10 -10.88 8.90
C TYR A 122 -2.00 -9.38 9.17
N ILE A 123 -2.39 -8.99 10.37
CA ILE A 123 -2.25 -7.65 10.92
C ILE A 123 -1.22 -7.70 12.04
N PHE A 124 -0.07 -7.08 11.83
CA PHE A 124 0.96 -6.92 12.83
C PHE A 124 0.75 -5.58 13.53
N LYS A 125 0.77 -5.57 14.85
CA LYS A 125 0.45 -4.41 15.67
C LYS A 125 1.45 -4.25 16.82
N SER A 126 2.01 -3.04 16.94
CA SER A 126 2.72 -2.54 18.13
C SER A 126 1.90 -1.42 18.79
N SER A 127 2.46 -0.78 19.82
CA SER A 127 1.87 0.37 20.49
C SER A 127 1.63 1.57 19.56
N ASP A 128 2.48 1.76 18.56
CA ASP A 128 2.54 2.94 17.71
C ASP A 128 2.31 2.66 16.21
N LYS A 129 2.33 1.39 15.81
CA LYS A 129 2.31 0.98 14.39
C LYS A 129 1.38 -0.21 14.17
N THR A 130 0.70 -0.21 13.03
CA THR A 130 -0.05 -1.37 12.54
C THR A 130 0.25 -1.55 11.07
N ILE A 131 0.62 -2.76 10.66
CA ILE A 131 0.87 -3.12 9.27
C ILE A 131 0.07 -4.38 8.91
N LYS A 132 -0.42 -4.45 7.68
CA LYS A 132 -0.98 -5.67 7.08
C LYS A 132 0.13 -6.33 6.27
N LYS A 133 0.41 -7.59 6.56
CA LYS A 133 1.38 -8.42 5.83
C LYS A 133 0.63 -9.53 5.11
N ILE A 134 0.97 -9.77 3.84
CA ILE A 134 0.52 -10.95 3.10
C ILE A 134 1.67 -11.94 3.14
N ILE A 135 1.37 -13.20 3.43
CA ILE A 135 2.32 -14.30 3.30
C ILE A 135 1.82 -15.12 2.13
N ALA A 136 2.57 -15.06 1.03
CA ALA A 136 2.32 -15.76 -0.21
C ALA A 136 3.43 -16.82 -0.41
N PRO A 137 3.19 -17.86 -1.21
CA PRO A 137 4.20 -18.83 -1.60
C PRO A 137 5.39 -18.20 -2.35
#